data_AF-A0A1Q3MIX3-F1
#
_entry.id   AF-A0A1Q3MIX3-F1
#
_cell.length_a   1.000
_cell.length_b   1.000
_cell.length_c   1.000
_cell.angle_alpha   90.00
_cell.angle_beta   90.00
_cell.angle_gamma   90.00
#
_symmetry.space_group_name_H-M   'P 1'
#
loop_
_entity.id
_entity.type
_entity.pdbx_description
1 polymer ?
#
loop_
_entity_poly.entity_id
_entity_poly.type
_entity_poly.pdbx_seq_one_letter_code
_entity_poly.pdbx_strand_id
1 'polypeptide(L)'
;MNLFAQTPPTGMMDVLKIPGLCFLIGIGLWYGGLVFESKTEKSWLKWTAFIPLVIGTFIGLQETIQVSDYIYQQTLTNRKTLYAHYLALALPATAIATIVGWHFYLKRSGAYDRL
;
A
#
# COMPACT_ATOMS: atom_id res chain seq x y z
N MET A 1 33.43 0.75 -4.03
CA MET A 1 32.00 0.66 -3.69
C MET A 1 31.90 0.61 -2.17
N ASN A 2 31.26 1.60 -1.54
CA ASN A 2 31.16 1.71 -0.08
C ASN A 2 30.21 0.64 0.47
N LEU A 3 30.78 -0.41 1.06
CA LEU A 3 30.07 -1.49 1.77
C LEU A 3 29.49 -1.05 3.13
N PHE A 4 29.71 0.21 3.55
CA PHE A 4 29.35 0.73 4.87
C PHE A 4 28.18 1.73 4.88
N ALA A 5 27.51 1.96 3.74
CA ALA A 5 26.44 2.95 3.64
C ALA A 5 25.02 2.38 3.76
N GLN A 6 24.87 1.11 4.14
CA GLN A 6 23.56 0.56 4.52
C GLN A 6 23.37 0.77 6.02
N THR A 7 22.92 1.96 6.41
CA THR A 7 22.38 2.16 7.76
C THR A 7 21.14 1.26 7.91
N PRO A 8 21.15 0.29 8.83
CA PRO A 8 19.99 -0.55 9.05
C PRO A 8 18.81 0.34 9.50
N PRO A 9 17.60 0.11 8.99
CA PRO A 9 16.43 0.88 9.38
C PRO A 9 16.23 0.76 10.89
N THR A 10 16.07 1.90 11.54
CA THR A 10 16.06 2.08 13.00
C THR A 10 14.87 1.46 13.74
N GLY A 11 14.03 0.68 13.04
CA GLY A 11 13.00 -0.17 13.64
C GLY A 11 11.86 -0.51 12.67
N MET A 12 11.06 -1.51 13.01
CA MET A 12 9.85 -1.92 12.28
C MET A 12 8.94 -0.74 11.90
N MET A 13 8.86 0.26 12.78
CA MET A 13 8.00 1.42 12.57
C MET A 13 8.50 2.30 11.41
N ASP A 14 9.80 2.41 11.19
CA ASP A 14 10.34 3.30 10.16
C ASP A 14 10.06 2.78 8.75
N VAL A 15 10.12 1.46 8.59
CA VAL A 15 9.84 0.77 7.32
C VAL A 15 8.35 0.85 6.95
N LEU A 16 7.46 0.71 7.95
CA LEU A 16 6.02 0.67 7.71
C LEU A 16 5.38 2.07 7.64
N LYS A 17 6.01 3.11 8.19
CA LYS A 17 5.43 4.46 8.28
C LYS A 17 4.97 5.00 6.93
N ILE A 18 5.84 5.05 5.93
CA ILE A 18 5.53 5.68 4.64
C ILE A 18 4.53 4.82 3.84
N PRO A 19 4.76 3.52 3.61
CA PRO A 19 3.83 2.67 2.86
C PRO A 19 2.49 2.52 3.58
N GLY A 20 2.50 2.47 4.92
CA GLY A 20 1.30 2.43 5.75
C GLY A 20 0.49 3.72 5.68
N LEU A 21 1.13 4.89 5.69
CA LEU A 21 0.45 6.17 5.49
C LEU A 21 -0.19 6.25 4.10
N CYS A 22 0.55 5.84 3.05
CA CYS A 22 0.04 5.75 1.69
C CYS A 22 -1.18 4.82 1.58
N PHE A 23 -1.15 3.67 2.27
CA PHE A 23 -2.29 2.77 2.38
C PHE A 23 -3.50 3.44 3.02
N LEU A 24 -3.33 4.08 4.18
CA LEU A 24 -4.42 4.75 4.91
C LEU A 24 -5.04 5.90 4.09
N ILE A 25 -4.20 6.74 3.46
CA ILE A 25 -4.66 7.83 2.60
C ILE A 25 -5.40 7.26 1.39
N GLY A 26 -4.86 6.21 0.75
CA GLY A 26 -5.48 5.56 -0.39
C GLY A 26 -6.87 4.99 -0.07
N ILE A 27 -6.98 4.21 1.01
CA ILE A 27 -8.28 3.69 1.46
C ILE A 27 -9.24 4.82 1.82
N GLY A 28 -8.76 5.87 2.50
CA GLY A 28 -9.56 7.04 2.86
C GLY A 28 -10.11 7.78 1.64
N LEU A 29 -9.29 7.99 0.61
CA LEU A 29 -9.72 8.60 -0.66
C LEU A 29 -10.70 7.72 -1.42
N TRP A 30 -10.50 6.39 -1.40
CA TRP A 30 -11.43 5.46 -2.03
C TRP A 30 -12.80 5.51 -1.36
N TYR A 31 -12.83 5.41 -0.04
CA TYR A 31 -14.06 5.48 0.76
C TYR A 31 -14.75 6.85 0.61
N GLY A 32 -13.99 7.95 0.70
CA GLY A 32 -14.50 9.30 0.45
C GLY A 32 -15.05 9.47 -0.97
N GLY A 33 -14.40 8.85 -1.96
CA GLY A 33 -14.88 8.81 -3.34
C GLY A 33 -16.20 8.07 -3.50
N LEU A 34 -16.39 6.94 -2.80
CA LEU A 34 -17.68 6.21 -2.78
C LEU A 34 -18.80 7.04 -2.15
N VAL A 35 -18.53 7.71 -1.02
CA VAL A 35 -19.51 8.59 -0.35
C VAL A 35 -19.83 9.84 -1.18
N PHE A 36 -18.89 10.31 -1.99
CA PHE A 36 -19.12 11.41 -2.91
C PHE A 36 -19.93 10.98 -4.13
N GLU A 37 -19.66 9.80 -4.66
CA GLU A 37 -20.42 9.20 -5.75
C GLU A 37 -21.90 9.01 -5.37
N SER A 38 -22.18 8.62 -4.13
CA SER A 38 -23.57 8.51 -3.65
C SER A 38 -24.32 9.85 -3.57
N LYS A 39 -23.62 10.98 -3.70
CA LYS A 39 -24.19 12.33 -3.69
C LYS A 39 -24.11 13.02 -5.05
N THR A 40 -23.36 12.45 -5.99
CA THR A 40 -23.01 13.08 -7.27
C THR A 40 -22.68 12.02 -8.30
N GLU A 41 -23.23 12.10 -9.52
CA GLU A 41 -22.95 11.15 -10.63
C GLU A 41 -21.47 11.08 -11.07
N LYS A 42 -20.57 11.86 -10.45
CA LYS A 42 -19.15 11.94 -10.81
C LYS A 42 -18.33 10.86 -10.10
N SER A 43 -18.15 9.76 -10.81
CA SER A 43 -17.42 8.55 -10.41
C SER A 43 -15.88 8.66 -10.35
N TRP A 44 -15.28 9.77 -10.80
CA TRP A 44 -13.83 9.82 -11.07
C TRP A 44 -12.96 9.96 -9.81
N LEU A 45 -13.48 10.53 -8.72
CA LEU A 45 -12.69 10.88 -7.54
C LEU A 45 -12.14 9.66 -6.80
N LYS A 46 -12.87 8.54 -6.75
CA LYS A 46 -12.37 7.31 -6.12
C LYS A 46 -11.12 6.76 -6.81
N TRP A 47 -10.94 7.00 -8.10
CA TRP A 47 -9.74 6.55 -8.83
C TRP A 47 -8.48 7.31 -8.43
N THR A 48 -8.61 8.52 -7.86
CA THR A 48 -7.45 9.24 -7.31
C THR A 48 -6.80 8.50 -6.14
N ALA A 49 -7.53 7.61 -5.46
CA ALA A 49 -7.01 6.72 -4.42
C ALA A 49 -5.87 5.82 -4.89
N PHE A 50 -5.81 5.49 -6.19
CA PHE A 50 -4.74 4.66 -6.74
C PHE A 50 -3.39 5.34 -6.67
N ILE A 51 -3.32 6.67 -6.75
CA ILE A 51 -2.06 7.42 -6.75
C ILE A 51 -1.24 7.11 -5.48
N PRO A 52 -1.74 7.36 -4.26
CA PRO A 52 -0.98 7.03 -3.06
C PRO A 52 -0.78 5.53 -2.87
N LEU A 53 -1.74 4.68 -3.27
CA LEU A 53 -1.58 3.22 -3.14
C LEU A 53 -0.46 2.67 -4.03
N VAL A 54 -0.36 3.15 -5.27
CA VAL A 54 0.70 2.76 -6.21
C VAL A 54 2.05 3.25 -5.67
N ILE A 55 2.13 4.50 -5.21
CA ILE A 55 3.35 5.03 -4.58
C ILE A 55 3.76 4.18 -3.37
N GLY A 56 2.82 3.86 -2.47
CA GLY A 56 3.08 3.01 -1.30
C GLY A 56 3.55 1.61 -1.69
N THR A 57 2.99 1.04 -2.77
CA THR A 57 3.40 -0.27 -3.30
C THR A 57 4.83 -0.24 -3.84
N PHE A 58 5.19 0.80 -4.61
CA PHE A 58 6.56 0.94 -5.13
C PHE A 58 7.60 1.13 -4.02
N ILE A 59 7.28 1.94 -3.01
CA ILE A 59 8.15 2.13 -1.84
C ILE A 59 8.29 0.80 -1.09
N GLY A 60 7.17 0.12 -0.79
CA GLY A 60 7.20 -1.19 -0.13
C GLY A 60 7.96 -2.27 -0.92
N LEU A 61 7.90 -2.21 -2.26
CA LEU A 61 8.68 -3.10 -3.13
C LEU A 61 10.18 -2.84 -3.01
N GLN A 62 10.59 -1.56 -3.01
CA GLN A 62 11.98 -1.18 -2.81
C GLN A 62 12.51 -1.66 -1.45
N GLU A 63 11.73 -1.50 -0.39
CA GLU A 63 12.04 -2.02 0.95
C GLU A 63 12.16 -3.57 0.95
N THR A 64 11.26 -4.26 0.25
CA THR A 64 11.30 -5.72 0.15
C THR A 64 12.52 -6.22 -0.63
N ILE A 65 12.92 -5.52 -1.69
CA ILE A 65 14.12 -5.84 -2.47
C ILE A 65 15.39 -5.70 -1.61
N GLN A 66 15.47 -4.69 -0.73
CA GLN A 66 16.59 -4.54 0.19
C GLN A 66 16.72 -5.75 1.14
N VAL A 67 15.60 -6.31 1.61
CA VAL A 67 15.60 -7.52 2.45
C VAL A 67 15.97 -8.79 1.68
N SER A 68 15.91 -8.80 0.34
CA SER A 68 16.36 -9.95 -0.45
C SER A 68 17.89 -10.06 -0.55
N ASP A 69 18.62 -9.01 -0.18
CA ASP A 69 20.08 -9.01 -0.12
C ASP A 69 20.58 -9.84 1.07
N TYR A 70 21.45 -10.82 0.78
CA TYR A 70 21.98 -11.76 1.76
C TYR A 70 22.71 -11.07 2.91
N ILE A 71 23.45 -9.99 2.64
CA ILE A 71 24.20 -9.23 3.65
C ILE A 71 23.23 -8.51 4.61
N TYR A 72 22.08 -8.07 4.08
CA TYR A 72 21.04 -7.38 4.83
C TYR A 72 20.21 -8.33 5.71
N GLN A 73 19.98 -9.56 5.25
CA GLN A 73 19.32 -10.59 6.07
C GLN A 73 20.16 -11.00 7.28
N GLN A 74 21.48 -11.06 7.14
CA GLN A 74 22.37 -11.39 8.25
C GLN A 74 22.41 -10.31 9.33
N THR A 75 22.13 -9.05 8.96
CA THR A 75 22.04 -7.92 9.89
C THR A 75 20.64 -7.77 10.51
N LEU A 76 19.61 -8.38 9.92
CA LEU A 76 18.25 -8.46 10.46
C LEU A 76 18.12 -9.56 11.51
N THR A 77 18.53 -9.29 12.75
CA THR A 77 18.38 -10.24 13.87
C THR A 77 16.93 -10.39 14.35
N ASN A 78 16.05 -9.44 14.02
CA ASN A 78 14.67 -9.39 14.51
C ASN A 78 13.65 -9.76 13.42
N ARG A 79 13.02 -10.94 13.56
CA ARG A 79 11.97 -11.43 12.65
C ARG A 79 10.81 -10.43 12.46
N LYS A 80 10.50 -9.61 13.47
CA LYS A 80 9.42 -8.61 13.40
C LYS A 80 9.71 -7.53 12.34
N THR A 81 10.96 -7.10 12.25
CA THR A 81 11.39 -6.11 11.25
C THR A 81 11.31 -6.70 9.84
N LEU A 82 11.63 -7.98 9.67
CA LEU A 82 11.49 -8.67 8.38
C LEU A 82 10.02 -8.73 7.92
N TYR A 83 9.08 -9.07 8.81
CA TYR A 83 7.66 -9.00 8.48
C TYR A 83 7.18 -7.59 8.12
N ALA A 84 7.75 -6.55 8.73
CA ALA A 84 7.40 -5.16 8.43
C ALA A 84 7.66 -4.79 6.96
N HIS A 85 8.76 -5.28 6.38
CA HIS A 85 9.11 -5.03 4.98
C HIS A 85 8.11 -5.73 4.03
N TYR A 86 7.75 -6.98 4.32
CA TYR A 86 6.73 -7.68 3.55
C TYR A 86 5.35 -7.02 3.69
N LEU A 87 4.98 -6.55 4.89
CA LEU A 87 3.72 -5.85 5.11
C LEU A 87 3.67 -4.49 4.41
N ALA A 88 4.80 -3.78 4.36
CA ALA A 88 4.92 -2.52 3.63
C ALA A 88 4.57 -2.65 2.15
N LEU A 89 4.89 -3.78 1.52
CA LEU A 89 4.45 -4.10 0.16
C LEU A 89 3.02 -4.66 0.11
N ALA A 90 2.74 -5.64 0.97
CA ALA A 90 1.50 -6.42 0.90
C ALA A 90 0.26 -5.56 1.17
N LEU A 91 0.30 -4.63 2.12
CA LEU A 91 -0.85 -3.78 2.46
C LEU A 91 -1.35 -2.93 1.28
N PRO A 92 -0.54 -2.03 0.69
CA PRO A 92 -0.99 -1.22 -0.44
C PRO A 92 -1.32 -2.07 -1.68
N ALA A 93 -0.57 -3.15 -1.95
CA ALA A 93 -0.85 -4.05 -3.08
C ALA A 93 -2.20 -4.78 -2.94
N THR A 94 -2.49 -5.32 -1.75
CA THR A 94 -3.77 -5.98 -1.47
C THR A 94 -4.94 -4.99 -1.46
N ALA A 95 -4.73 -3.74 -1.00
CA ALA A 95 -5.71 -2.68 -1.14
C ALA A 95 -6.08 -2.42 -2.61
N ILE A 96 -5.08 -2.30 -3.50
CA ILE A 96 -5.33 -2.12 -4.94
C ILE A 96 -6.17 -3.29 -5.48
N ALA A 97 -5.76 -4.54 -5.22
CA ALA A 97 -6.49 -5.72 -5.67
C ALA A 97 -7.93 -5.75 -5.14
N THR A 98 -8.11 -5.41 -3.86
CA THR A 98 -9.43 -5.38 -3.20
C THR A 98 -10.31 -4.29 -3.79
N ILE A 99 -9.78 -3.08 -4.00
CA ILE A 99 -10.50 -1.95 -4.60
C ILE A 99 -10.97 -2.30 -6.01
N VAL A 100 -10.08 -2.86 -6.84
CA VAL A 100 -10.41 -3.27 -8.21
C VAL A 100 -11.46 -4.38 -8.19
N GLY A 101 -11.26 -5.42 -7.36
CA GLY A 101 -12.21 -6.52 -7.22
C GLY A 101 -13.58 -6.06 -6.75
N TRP A 102 -13.63 -5.16 -5.76
CA TRP A 102 -14.85 -4.56 -5.24
C TRP A 102 -15.58 -3.74 -6.31
N HIS A 103 -14.85 -2.95 -7.09
CA HIS A 103 -15.43 -2.19 -8.20
C HIS A 103 -16.13 -3.10 -9.22
N PHE A 104 -15.48 -4.17 -9.65
CA PHE A 104 -16.08 -5.14 -10.58
C PHE A 104 -17.24 -5.91 -9.96
N TYR A 105 -17.18 -6.23 -8.67
CA TYR A 105 -18.27 -6.87 -7.94
C TYR A 105 -19.52 -5.98 -7.87
N LEU A 106 -19.37 -4.70 -7.53
CA LEU A 106 -20.49 -3.74 -7.52
C LEU A 106 -21.09 -3.57 -8.92
N LYS A 107 -20.24 -3.52 -9.95
CA LYS A 107 -20.69 -3.40 -11.34
C LYS A 107 -21.49 -4.63 -11.78
N ARG A 108 -21.05 -5.83 -11.40
CA ARG A 108 -21.72 -7.09 -11.73
C ARG A 108 -23.04 -7.29 -10.98
N SER A 109 -23.10 -6.85 -9.73
CA SER A 109 -24.29 -7.03 -8.87
C SER A 109 -25.41 -6.02 -9.16
N GLY A 110 -25.20 -5.04 -10.06
CA GLY A 110 -26.14 -3.95 -10.29
C GLY A 110 -26.31 -3.02 -9.08
N ALA A 111 -25.48 -3.19 -8.04
CA ALA A 111 -25.47 -2.34 -6.87
C ALA A 111 -24.86 -0.96 -7.15
N TYR A 112 -24.17 -0.81 -8.28
CA TYR A 112 -23.65 0.47 -8.75
C TYR A 112 -24.73 1.52 -8.98
N ASP A 113 -25.93 1.09 -9.40
CA ASP A 113 -27.05 2.00 -9.67
C ASP A 113 -27.78 2.44 -8.37
N ARG A 114 -27.36 1.89 -7.21
CA ARG A 114 -28.00 2.12 -5.90
C ARG A 114 -27.07 2.79 -4.88
N LEU A 115 -25.81 3.02 -5.24
CA LEU A 115 -24.85 3.76 -4.44
C LEU A 115 -24.90 5.22 -4.84
#